data_AF-A0A4P8Y1Z8-F1
#
_entry.id   AF-A0A4P8Y1Z8-F1
#
_cell.length_a   1.000
_cell.length_b   1.000
_cell.length_c   1.000
_cell.angle_alpha   90.00
_cell.angle_beta   90.00
_cell.angle_gamma   90.00
#
_symmetry.space_group_name_H-M   'P 1'
#
loop_
_entity.id
_entity.type
_entity.pdbx_description
1 polymer ?
#
loop_
_entity_poly.entity_id
_entity_poly.type
_entity_poly.pdbx_seq_one_letter_code
_entity_poly.pdbx_strand_id
1 'polypeptide(L)'
;MYHFKYVPRIRYLNLKKQIIELIKEVQNQVRDKFTFQFEFVGSTKRNMITEDVMSNKGFDFDVNLTVNDDDENYTPKEIRTILRIAITNVSRKYGYNRCEDSTRVITIVKNSTWNFSINHSCDFAIVYGNQYIRFDKKKNVYVWAQQPKDFINLDKKAKELRKDFGKWKVVKEKYLKKKNENKDHNKHSRSLYAETINEVYDKFYH
;
A
#
# COMPACT_ATOMS: atom_id res chain seq x y z
N MET A 1 -5.74 -13.16 20.15
CA MET A 1 -5.31 -13.94 18.96
C MET A 1 -6.00 -13.34 17.75
N TYR A 2 -5.29 -13.12 16.64
CA TYR A 2 -5.88 -12.56 15.42
C TYR A 2 -6.54 -13.67 14.59
N HIS A 3 -7.53 -13.31 13.77
CA HIS A 3 -8.27 -14.24 12.92
C HIS A 3 -8.19 -13.80 11.45
N PHE A 4 -6.98 -13.59 10.97
CA PHE A 4 -6.73 -13.25 9.58
C PHE A 4 -7.15 -14.38 8.64
N LYS A 5 -7.83 -13.98 7.56
CA LYS A 5 -8.10 -14.80 6.38
C LYS A 5 -7.74 -14.03 5.12
N TYR A 6 -7.43 -14.73 4.04
CA TYR A 6 -7.28 -14.10 2.73
C TYR A 6 -8.64 -13.60 2.23
N VAL A 7 -8.67 -12.36 1.77
CA VAL A 7 -9.88 -11.77 1.19
C VAL A 7 -10.08 -12.34 -0.21
N PRO A 8 -11.24 -12.96 -0.51
CA PRO A 8 -11.55 -13.42 -1.86
C PRO A 8 -11.45 -12.29 -2.88
N ARG A 9 -10.86 -12.57 -4.04
CA ARG A 9 -10.66 -11.58 -5.12
C ARG A 9 -11.93 -10.81 -5.47
N ILE A 10 -13.05 -11.52 -5.57
CA ILE A 10 -14.36 -10.95 -5.88
C ILE A 10 -14.78 -9.84 -4.90
N ARG A 11 -14.35 -9.89 -3.63
CA ARG A 11 -14.72 -8.91 -2.61
C ARG A 11 -14.00 -7.58 -2.72
N TYR A 12 -12.76 -7.56 -3.23
CA TYR A 12 -11.98 -6.32 -3.33
C TYR A 12 -11.89 -5.76 -4.76
N LEU A 13 -12.29 -6.52 -5.79
CA LEU A 13 -12.16 -6.09 -7.19
C LEU A 13 -12.96 -4.82 -7.51
N ASN A 14 -14.21 -4.73 -7.05
CA ASN A 14 -15.03 -3.55 -7.31
C ASN A 14 -14.48 -2.32 -6.58
N LEU A 15 -14.00 -2.48 -5.35
CA LEU A 15 -13.33 -1.41 -4.60
C LEU A 15 -12.04 -0.95 -5.29
N LYS A 16 -11.23 -1.90 -5.81
CA LYS A 16 -10.04 -1.58 -6.61
C LYS A 16 -10.38 -0.75 -7.85
N LYS A 17 -11.49 -1.06 -8.54
CA LYS A 17 -11.96 -0.28 -9.71
C LYS A 17 -12.34 1.15 -9.30
N GLN A 18 -13.07 1.31 -8.20
CA GLN A 18 -13.42 2.64 -7.66
C GLN A 18 -12.16 3.46 -7.29
N ILE A 19 -11.14 2.82 -6.70
CA ILE A 19 -9.87 3.49 -6.41
C ILE A 19 -9.17 3.91 -7.71
N ILE A 20 -9.22 3.11 -8.77
CA ILE A 20 -8.65 3.47 -10.08
C ILE A 20 -9.38 4.70 -10.67
N GLU A 21 -10.71 4.75 -10.60
CA GLU A 21 -11.50 5.89 -11.06
C GLU A 21 -11.17 7.15 -10.27
N LEU A 22 -11.08 7.04 -8.94
CA LEU A 22 -10.63 8.10 -8.04
C LEU A 22 -9.24 8.62 -8.45
N ILE A 23 -8.26 7.73 -8.66
CA ILE A 23 -6.90 8.13 -9.05
C ILE A 23 -6.91 8.84 -10.41
N LYS A 24 -7.71 8.39 -11.39
CA LYS A 24 -7.84 9.04 -12.70
C LYS A 24 -8.43 10.45 -12.58
N GLU A 25 -9.40 10.64 -11.69
CA GLU A 25 -9.95 11.96 -11.43
C GLU A 25 -8.93 12.89 -10.73
N VAL A 26 -8.12 12.35 -9.82
CA VAL A 26 -6.95 13.07 -9.25
C VAL A 26 -5.96 13.45 -10.35
N GLN A 27 -5.64 12.54 -11.28
CA GLN A 27 -4.77 12.85 -12.44
C GLN A 27 -5.33 13.99 -13.29
N ASN A 28 -6.65 14.03 -13.53
CA ASN A 28 -7.29 15.12 -14.26
C ASN A 28 -7.17 16.45 -13.51
N GLN A 29 -7.35 16.43 -12.19
CA GLN A 29 -7.33 17.65 -11.36
C GLN A 29 -5.95 18.31 -11.26
N VAL A 30 -4.86 17.56 -11.37
CA VAL A 30 -3.48 18.08 -11.23
C VAL A 30 -2.74 18.24 -12.56
N ARG A 31 -3.41 17.97 -13.69
CA ARG A 31 -2.80 17.86 -15.02
C ARG A 31 -2.11 19.13 -15.50
N ASP A 32 -2.56 20.30 -15.05
CA ASP A 32 -1.97 21.61 -15.32
C ASP A 32 -0.62 21.81 -14.63
N LYS A 33 -0.29 20.98 -13.63
CA LYS A 33 0.94 21.06 -12.84
C LYS A 33 1.93 19.98 -13.23
N PHE A 34 1.51 18.72 -13.13
CA PHE A 34 2.32 17.56 -13.52
C PHE A 34 1.44 16.35 -13.83
N THR A 35 2.05 15.35 -14.47
CA THR A 35 1.44 14.04 -14.65
C THR A 35 2.03 13.04 -13.67
N PHE A 36 1.36 11.91 -13.45
CA PHE A 36 1.90 10.82 -12.66
C PHE A 36 1.34 9.48 -13.14
N GLN A 37 2.11 8.42 -12.95
CA GLN A 37 1.65 7.03 -13.11
C GLN A 37 1.28 6.45 -11.74
N PHE A 38 0.51 5.36 -11.72
CA PHE A 38 0.18 4.68 -10.46
C PHE A 38 0.34 3.16 -10.56
N GLU A 39 0.78 2.55 -9.46
CA GLU A 39 0.88 1.10 -9.33
C GLU A 39 0.33 0.65 -7.97
N PHE A 40 -0.56 -0.35 -7.96
CA PHE A 40 -0.91 -1.04 -6.71
C PHE A 40 0.29 -1.87 -6.26
N VAL A 41 0.72 -1.68 -5.02
CA VAL A 41 1.85 -2.37 -4.41
C VAL A 41 1.37 -3.24 -3.23
N GLY A 42 2.30 -3.65 -2.35
CA GLY A 42 1.96 -4.32 -1.11
C GLY A 42 1.15 -5.60 -1.30
N SER A 43 0.17 -5.81 -0.42
CA SER A 43 -0.65 -7.03 -0.40
C SER A 43 -1.48 -7.20 -1.68
N THR A 44 -1.91 -6.08 -2.28
CA THR A 44 -2.71 -6.05 -3.51
C THR A 44 -1.93 -6.58 -4.71
N LYS A 45 -0.70 -6.08 -4.94
CA LYS A 45 0.19 -6.58 -6.02
C LYS A 45 0.49 -8.06 -5.90
N ARG A 46 0.49 -8.56 -4.66
CA ARG A 46 0.87 -9.94 -4.31
C ARG A 46 -0.32 -10.90 -4.33
N ASN A 47 -1.55 -10.41 -4.50
CA ASN A 47 -2.78 -11.18 -4.30
C ASN A 47 -2.80 -11.89 -2.93
N MET A 48 -2.40 -11.13 -1.90
CA MET A 48 -2.26 -11.57 -0.51
C MET A 48 -2.97 -10.61 0.45
N ILE A 49 -4.06 -9.98 0.00
CA ILE A 49 -4.91 -9.16 0.86
C ILE A 49 -5.52 -10.06 1.94
N THR A 50 -5.44 -9.62 3.19
CA THR A 50 -5.98 -10.33 4.35
C THR A 50 -6.78 -9.37 5.21
N GLU A 51 -7.87 -9.84 5.79
CA GLU A 51 -8.65 -9.11 6.80
C GLU A 51 -8.70 -9.95 8.09
N ASP A 52 -8.73 -9.31 9.25
CA ASP A 52 -9.03 -9.98 10.51
C ASP A 52 -10.55 -9.97 10.71
N VAL A 53 -11.18 -11.15 10.57
CA VAL A 53 -12.64 -11.29 10.53
C VAL A 53 -13.33 -11.02 11.87
N MET A 54 -12.56 -10.98 12.96
CA MET A 54 -13.07 -10.60 14.29
C MET A 54 -12.92 -9.10 14.55
N SER A 55 -12.33 -8.36 13.60
CA SER A 55 -12.13 -6.92 13.70
C SER A 55 -12.96 -6.18 12.66
N ASN A 56 -13.43 -4.99 13.01
CA ASN A 56 -14.08 -4.10 12.06
C ASN A 56 -13.08 -3.24 11.26
N LYS A 57 -11.80 -3.62 11.21
CA LYS A 57 -10.76 -2.82 10.53
C LYS A 57 -10.84 -2.96 9.00
N GLY A 58 -11.32 -4.10 8.51
CA GLY A 58 -11.36 -4.39 7.08
C GLY A 58 -9.97 -4.68 6.49
N PHE A 59 -9.67 -4.09 5.33
CA PHE A 59 -8.38 -4.27 4.64
C PHE A 59 -7.93 -3.01 3.89
N ASP A 60 -6.64 -2.95 3.58
CA ASP A 60 -6.01 -1.75 3.03
C ASP A 60 -5.47 -2.00 1.62
N PHE A 61 -5.51 -0.95 0.80
CA PHE A 61 -4.83 -0.88 -0.49
C PHE A 61 -3.57 -0.02 -0.38
N ASP A 62 -2.48 -0.47 -0.98
CA ASP A 62 -1.25 0.30 -1.09
C ASP A 62 -1.05 0.71 -2.55
N VAL A 63 -0.85 2.00 -2.83
CA VAL A 63 -0.64 2.54 -4.17
C VAL A 63 0.59 3.46 -4.18
N ASN A 64 1.49 3.21 -5.12
CA ASN A 64 2.55 4.16 -5.46
C ASN A 64 2.02 5.12 -6.54
N LEU A 65 2.26 6.42 -6.35
CA LEU A 65 2.07 7.47 -7.34
C LEU A 65 3.46 7.93 -7.81
N THR A 66 3.85 7.54 -9.02
CA THR A 66 5.12 7.92 -9.64
C THR A 66 4.94 9.25 -10.36
N VAL A 67 5.44 10.33 -9.76
CA VAL A 67 5.27 11.69 -10.31
C VAL A 67 6.26 11.90 -11.46
N ASN A 68 5.80 12.48 -12.55
CA ASN A 68 6.63 12.87 -13.69
C ASN A 68 6.89 14.38 -13.56
N ASP A 69 7.98 14.74 -12.88
CA ASP A 69 8.48 16.10 -12.70
C ASP A 69 9.99 16.10 -12.97
N ASP A 70 10.37 15.68 -14.17
CA ASP A 70 11.78 15.45 -14.54
C ASP A 70 12.60 16.75 -14.57
N ASP A 71 11.93 17.90 -14.77
CA ASP A 71 12.52 19.24 -14.70
C ASP A 71 12.64 19.77 -13.26
N GLU A 72 12.24 18.98 -12.25
CA GLU A 72 12.23 19.34 -10.82
C GLU A 72 11.54 20.69 -10.52
N ASN A 73 10.44 20.98 -11.23
CA ASN A 73 9.70 22.24 -11.08
C ASN A 73 9.04 22.38 -9.70
N TYR A 74 8.88 21.27 -8.96
CA TYR A 74 8.21 21.24 -7.67
C TYR A 74 9.06 20.61 -6.58
N THR A 75 9.09 21.27 -5.43
CA THR A 75 9.68 20.70 -4.21
C THR A 75 8.85 19.50 -3.71
N PRO A 76 9.44 18.58 -2.91
CA PRO A 76 8.70 17.47 -2.31
C PRO A 76 7.46 17.91 -1.52
N LYS A 77 7.53 19.09 -0.88
CA LYS A 77 6.42 19.67 -0.13
C LYS A 77 5.29 20.12 -1.06
N GLU A 78 5.61 20.72 -2.19
CA GLU A 78 4.62 21.16 -3.19
C GLU A 78 3.92 19.97 -3.82
N ILE A 79 4.67 18.97 -4.30
CA ILE A 79 4.12 17.72 -4.85
C ILE A 79 3.18 17.06 -3.83
N ARG A 80 3.65 16.87 -2.58
CA ARG A 80 2.84 16.29 -1.50
C ARG A 80 1.56 17.08 -1.25
N THR A 81 1.65 18.40 -1.21
CA THR A 81 0.52 19.29 -0.92
C THR A 81 -0.51 19.27 -2.05
N ILE A 82 -0.06 19.35 -3.30
CA ILE A 82 -0.91 19.29 -4.50
C ILE A 82 -1.69 17.98 -4.51
N LEU A 83 -0.99 16.84 -4.38
CA LEU A 83 -1.63 15.52 -4.37
C LEU A 83 -2.55 15.33 -3.18
N ARG A 84 -2.17 15.76 -1.96
CA ARG A 84 -3.04 15.68 -0.78
C ARG A 84 -4.34 16.44 -0.97
N ILE A 85 -4.27 17.67 -1.49
CA ILE A 85 -5.47 18.49 -1.73
C ILE A 85 -6.36 17.82 -2.79
N ALA A 86 -5.77 17.37 -3.90
CA ALA A 86 -6.52 16.70 -4.96
C ALA A 86 -7.18 15.40 -4.47
N ILE A 87 -6.42 14.52 -3.79
CA ILE A 87 -6.93 13.29 -3.20
C ILE A 87 -8.06 13.59 -2.21
N THR A 88 -7.90 14.56 -1.32
CA THR A 88 -8.93 14.94 -0.33
C THR A 88 -10.23 15.39 -1.01
N ASN A 89 -10.13 16.18 -2.07
CA ASN A 89 -11.28 16.71 -2.79
C ASN A 89 -12.03 15.61 -3.54
N VAL A 90 -11.30 14.76 -4.25
CA VAL A 90 -11.88 13.67 -5.04
C VAL A 90 -12.43 12.57 -4.14
N SER A 91 -11.71 12.16 -3.09
CA SER A 91 -12.06 11.00 -2.27
C SER A 91 -13.44 11.11 -1.60
N ARG A 92 -13.87 12.34 -1.29
CA ARG A 92 -15.22 12.61 -0.74
C ARG A 92 -16.34 12.14 -1.67
N LYS A 93 -16.16 12.28 -3.00
CA LYS A 93 -17.13 11.82 -4.01
C LYS A 93 -17.31 10.29 -4.00
N TYR A 94 -16.28 9.56 -3.59
CA TYR A 94 -16.28 8.10 -3.47
C TYR A 94 -16.66 7.61 -2.06
N GLY A 95 -17.08 8.51 -1.17
CA GLY A 95 -17.53 8.21 0.18
C GLY A 95 -16.41 7.96 1.20
N TYR A 96 -15.17 8.41 0.91
CA TYR A 96 -14.12 8.44 1.91
C TYR A 96 -14.31 9.68 2.80
N ASN A 97 -14.37 9.46 4.12
CA ASN A 97 -14.71 10.49 5.09
C ASN A 97 -13.48 11.09 5.81
N ARG A 98 -12.30 10.51 5.62
CA ARG A 98 -11.04 11.02 6.16
C ARG A 98 -9.94 10.95 5.12
N CYS A 99 -9.04 11.93 5.17
CA CYS A 99 -7.77 11.93 4.46
C CYS A 99 -6.68 12.33 5.46
N GLU A 100 -5.78 11.40 5.74
CA GLU A 100 -4.72 11.54 6.74
C GLU A 100 -3.38 11.73 6.04
N ASP A 101 -2.57 12.68 6.51
CA ASP A 101 -1.23 12.94 5.99
C ASP A 101 -0.20 12.35 6.95
N SER A 102 0.16 11.09 6.73
CA SER A 102 1.13 10.39 7.57
C SER A 102 2.57 10.70 7.14
N THR A 103 3.54 10.22 7.91
CA THR A 103 4.97 10.45 7.62
C THR A 103 5.42 9.98 6.23
N ARG A 104 4.79 8.96 5.65
CA ARG A 104 5.22 8.39 4.35
C ARG A 104 4.13 8.39 3.29
N VAL A 105 2.87 8.29 3.70
CA VAL A 105 1.73 8.07 2.79
C VAL A 105 0.60 9.03 3.08
N ILE A 106 -0.18 9.37 2.06
CA ILE A 106 -1.49 9.99 2.21
C ILE A 106 -2.50 8.86 2.31
N THR A 107 -3.29 8.79 3.37
CA THR A 107 -4.22 7.69 3.59
C THR A 107 -5.66 8.20 3.49
N ILE A 108 -6.46 7.62 2.61
CA ILE A 108 -7.91 7.85 2.62
C ILE A 108 -8.60 6.69 3.34
N VAL A 109 -9.57 7.00 4.20
CA VAL A 109 -10.29 5.99 4.99
C VAL A 109 -11.78 6.05 4.68
N LYS A 110 -12.36 4.89 4.40
CA LYS A 110 -13.80 4.70 4.27
C LYS A 110 -14.28 3.86 5.44
N ASN A 111 -14.83 4.55 6.44
CA ASN A 111 -15.54 3.93 7.54
C ASN A 111 -17.03 3.87 7.21
N SER A 112 -17.59 2.67 7.19
CA SER A 112 -19.02 2.47 7.08
C SER A 112 -19.70 2.79 8.40
N THR A 113 -20.68 3.68 8.38
CA THR A 113 -21.61 3.90 9.49
C THR A 113 -22.85 2.98 9.41
N TRP A 114 -23.01 2.26 8.29
CA TRP A 114 -24.12 1.35 8.01
C TRP A 114 -23.63 -0.06 7.65
N ASN A 115 -24.39 -1.10 7.95
CA ASN A 115 -23.98 -2.52 7.83
C ASN A 115 -23.61 -3.03 6.42
N PHE A 116 -23.65 -2.20 5.37
CA PHE A 116 -23.54 -2.65 3.97
C PHE A 116 -22.25 -2.26 3.23
N SER A 117 -21.40 -1.37 3.76
CA SER A 117 -20.13 -1.03 3.11
C SER A 117 -18.93 -1.59 3.87
N ILE A 118 -17.97 -2.15 3.13
CA ILE A 118 -16.75 -2.75 3.71
C ILE A 118 -15.81 -1.63 4.13
N ASN A 119 -15.40 -1.63 5.40
CA ASN A 119 -14.34 -0.74 5.87
C ASN A 119 -13.05 -1.02 5.10
N HIS A 120 -12.45 0.01 4.54
CA HIS A 120 -11.16 -0.11 3.88
C HIS A 120 -10.46 1.25 3.86
N SER A 121 -9.14 1.19 3.69
CA SER A 121 -8.32 2.35 3.46
C SER A 121 -7.50 2.22 2.18
N CYS A 122 -6.97 3.33 1.69
CA CYS A 122 -6.00 3.34 0.62
C CYS A 122 -4.86 4.29 0.95
N ASP A 123 -3.64 3.75 1.00
CA ASP A 123 -2.39 4.45 1.24
C ASP A 123 -1.74 4.83 -0.10
N PHE A 124 -1.46 6.12 -0.28
CA PHE A 124 -0.75 6.67 -1.44
C PHE A 124 0.67 7.08 -1.04
N ALA A 125 1.65 6.32 -1.49
CA ALA A 125 3.06 6.71 -1.43
C ALA A 125 3.43 7.49 -2.69
N ILE A 126 4.11 8.62 -2.55
CA ILE A 126 4.59 9.41 -3.69
C ILE A 126 6.04 9.01 -3.95
N VAL A 127 6.34 8.55 -5.15
CA VAL A 127 7.63 7.94 -5.51
C VAL A 127 8.22 8.56 -6.77
N TYR A 128 9.53 8.47 -6.91
CA TYR A 128 10.27 8.79 -8.12
C TYR A 128 11.54 7.91 -8.15
N GLY A 129 11.70 7.09 -9.18
CA GLY A 129 12.78 6.09 -9.24
C GLY A 129 12.84 5.20 -7.99
N ASN A 130 13.95 5.25 -7.26
CA ASN A 130 14.15 4.51 -6.00
C ASN A 130 13.88 5.37 -4.75
N GLN A 131 13.30 6.56 -4.90
CA GLN A 131 12.97 7.49 -3.82
C GLN A 131 11.48 7.56 -3.54
N TYR A 132 11.14 8.06 -2.35
CA TYR A 132 9.78 8.37 -1.96
C TYR A 132 9.73 9.64 -1.10
N ILE A 133 8.65 10.41 -1.21
CA ILE A 133 8.45 11.59 -0.37
C ILE A 133 8.08 11.14 1.04
N ARG A 134 8.79 11.67 2.03
CA ARG A 134 8.46 11.51 3.44
C ARG A 134 8.54 12.83 4.19
N PHE A 135 7.79 12.93 5.27
CA PHE A 135 7.95 13.97 6.26
C PHE A 135 9.13 13.64 7.19
N ASP A 136 10.15 14.49 7.23
CA ASP A 136 11.20 14.42 8.22
C ASP A 136 10.78 15.15 9.49
N LYS A 137 10.39 14.40 10.52
CA LYS A 137 9.91 14.97 11.79
C LYS A 137 10.97 15.81 12.51
N LYS A 138 12.26 15.50 12.36
CA LYS A 138 13.34 16.25 13.04
C LYS A 138 13.55 17.61 12.39
N LYS A 139 13.48 17.65 11.06
CA LYS A 139 13.70 18.87 10.28
C LYS A 139 12.40 19.62 9.96
N ASN A 140 11.25 19.04 10.26
CA ASN A 140 9.92 19.58 9.96
C ASN A 140 9.71 19.93 8.46
N VAL A 141 10.23 19.07 7.57
CA VAL A 141 10.18 19.28 6.11
C VAL A 141 9.86 17.99 5.36
N TYR A 142 9.31 18.10 4.16
CA TYR A 142 9.17 16.98 3.24
C TYR A 142 10.44 16.81 2.40
N VAL A 143 10.90 15.57 2.25
CA VAL A 143 12.13 15.24 1.52
C VAL A 143 11.94 13.99 0.67
N TRP A 144 12.70 13.88 -0.42
CA TRP A 144 12.92 12.63 -1.12
C TRP A 144 13.86 11.73 -0.31
N ALA A 145 13.37 10.58 0.14
CA ALA A 145 14.15 9.58 0.87
C ALA A 145 14.37 8.33 0.03
N GLN A 146 15.53 7.70 0.19
CA GLN A 146 15.90 6.48 -0.52
C GLN A 146 15.15 5.25 0.02
N GLN A 147 14.68 4.39 -0.88
CA GLN A 147 14.10 3.10 -0.50
C GLN A 147 15.21 2.16 0.05
N PRO A 148 14.96 1.44 1.17
CA PRO A 148 15.95 0.51 1.71
C PRO A 148 16.32 -0.63 0.75
N LYS A 149 17.62 -0.92 0.62
CA LYS A 149 18.17 -1.96 -0.29
C LYS A 149 17.58 -3.35 -0.03
N ASP A 150 17.23 -3.65 1.23
CA ASP A 150 16.65 -4.94 1.62
C ASP A 150 15.36 -5.28 0.87
N PHE A 151 14.62 -4.27 0.39
CA PHE A 151 13.41 -4.49 -0.41
C PHE A 151 13.70 -5.08 -1.79
N ILE A 152 14.81 -4.67 -2.42
CA ILE A 152 15.18 -5.16 -3.76
C ILE A 152 15.51 -6.65 -3.70
N ASN A 153 16.24 -7.08 -2.67
CA ASN A 153 16.58 -8.50 -2.50
C ASN A 153 15.33 -9.34 -2.19
N LEU A 154 14.45 -8.82 -1.34
CA LEU A 154 13.21 -9.49 -0.99
C LEU A 154 12.32 -9.75 -2.22
N ASP A 155 12.18 -8.77 -3.11
CA ASP A 155 11.37 -8.92 -4.32
C ASP A 155 11.97 -9.95 -5.30
N LYS A 156 13.30 -10.08 -5.37
CA LYS A 156 13.96 -11.13 -6.15
C LYS A 156 13.64 -12.52 -5.60
N LYS A 157 13.82 -12.74 -4.28
CA LYS A 157 13.47 -14.01 -3.62
C LYS A 157 12.00 -14.37 -3.82
N ALA A 158 11.10 -13.39 -3.66
CA ALA A 158 9.68 -13.58 -3.87
C ALA A 158 9.33 -13.94 -5.32
N LYS A 159 10.01 -13.35 -6.32
CA LYS A 159 9.83 -13.71 -7.74
C LYS A 159 10.24 -15.16 -8.01
N GLU A 160 11.36 -15.63 -7.46
CA GLU A 160 11.80 -17.02 -7.62
C GLU A 160 10.83 -18.02 -7.00
N LEU A 161 10.34 -17.75 -5.79
CA LEU A 161 9.33 -18.60 -5.14
C LEU A 161 8.00 -18.65 -5.90
N ARG A 162 7.65 -17.59 -6.64
CA ARG A 162 6.40 -17.52 -7.42
C ARG A 162 6.40 -18.33 -8.70
N LYS A 163 7.57 -18.72 -9.21
CA LYS A 163 7.67 -19.55 -10.41
C LYS A 163 7.06 -20.94 -10.21
N ASP A 164 6.97 -21.39 -8.96
CA ASP A 164 6.40 -22.67 -8.57
C ASP A 164 5.15 -22.46 -7.70
N PHE A 165 4.02 -23.01 -8.15
CA PHE A 165 2.74 -22.87 -7.44
C PHE A 165 2.75 -23.51 -6.04
N GLY A 166 3.41 -24.65 -5.88
CA GLY A 166 3.55 -25.34 -4.61
C GLY A 166 4.38 -24.54 -3.61
N LYS A 167 5.52 -23.97 -4.05
CA LYS A 167 6.35 -23.10 -3.21
C LYS A 167 5.59 -21.85 -2.79
N TRP A 168 4.85 -21.22 -3.71
CA TRP A 168 4.05 -20.04 -3.39
C TRP A 168 2.87 -20.35 -2.44
N LYS A 169 2.27 -21.54 -2.54
CA LYS A 169 1.26 -22.00 -1.58
C LYS A 169 1.83 -22.07 -0.16
N VAL A 170 3.04 -22.61 0.00
CA VAL A 170 3.76 -22.65 1.29
C VAL A 170 4.01 -21.23 1.84
N VAL A 171 4.39 -20.28 0.98
CA VAL A 171 4.51 -18.86 1.36
C VAL A 171 3.19 -18.34 1.92
N LYS A 172 2.08 -18.57 1.21
CA LYS A 172 0.77 -18.06 1.63
C LYS A 172 0.30 -18.65 2.95
N GLU A 173 0.50 -19.94 3.17
CA GLU A 173 0.13 -20.62 4.41
C GLU A 173 0.98 -20.13 5.59
N LYS A 174 2.31 -20.06 5.40
CA LYS A 174 3.23 -19.61 6.45
C LYS A 174 3.03 -18.15 6.81
N TYR A 175 2.77 -17.28 5.82
CA TYR A 175 2.46 -15.87 6.07
C TYR A 175 1.19 -15.71 6.91
N LEU A 176 0.12 -16.43 6.55
CA LEU A 176 -1.15 -16.35 7.28
C LEU A 176 -1.00 -16.88 8.71
N LYS A 177 -0.27 -17.98 8.90
CA LYS A 177 0.07 -18.52 10.23
C LYS A 177 0.79 -17.46 11.08
N LYS A 178 1.87 -16.86 10.54
CA LYS A 178 2.60 -15.78 11.22
C LYS A 178 1.72 -14.59 11.58
N LYS A 179 0.77 -14.20 10.73
CA LYS A 179 -0.18 -13.12 11.04
C LYS A 179 -1.07 -13.46 12.24
N ASN A 180 -1.58 -14.68 12.31
CA ASN A 180 -2.48 -15.12 13.38
C ASN A 180 -1.76 -15.36 14.71
N GLU A 181 -0.51 -15.78 14.65
CA GLU A 181 0.35 -16.03 15.81
C GLU A 181 1.14 -14.79 16.27
N ASN A 182 1.05 -13.67 15.55
CA ASN A 182 1.79 -12.47 15.89
C ASN A 182 1.36 -11.89 17.24
N LYS A 183 2.27 -11.89 18.22
CA LYS A 183 2.09 -11.28 19.54
C LYS A 183 2.77 -9.91 19.65
N ASP A 184 3.59 -9.54 18.68
CA ASP A 184 4.30 -8.25 18.67
C ASP A 184 3.51 -7.20 17.88
N HIS A 185 2.95 -6.23 18.59
CA HIS A 185 2.17 -5.14 18.00
C HIS A 185 2.99 -4.19 17.12
N ASN A 186 4.31 -4.14 17.29
CA ASN A 186 5.21 -3.35 16.45
C ASN A 186 5.57 -4.07 15.13
N LYS A 187 5.25 -5.37 15.05
CA LYS A 187 5.55 -6.19 13.89
C LYS A 187 4.40 -6.19 12.89
N HIS A 188 4.53 -5.33 11.89
CA HIS A 188 3.50 -5.15 10.88
C HIS A 188 3.55 -6.21 9.76
N SER A 189 2.47 -6.26 8.97
CA SER A 189 2.28 -7.16 7.81
C SER A 189 3.48 -7.21 6.85
N ARG A 190 4.18 -6.08 6.67
CA ARG A 190 5.37 -5.96 5.80
C ARG A 190 6.56 -6.76 6.35
N SER A 191 6.83 -6.67 7.65
CA SER A 191 7.92 -7.40 8.30
C SER A 191 7.65 -8.89 8.34
N LEU A 192 6.41 -9.28 8.69
CA LEU A 192 5.98 -10.68 8.66
C LEU A 192 6.15 -11.30 7.27
N TYR A 193 5.80 -10.56 6.21
CA TYR A 193 5.97 -11.00 4.84
C TYR A 193 7.45 -11.20 4.49
N ALA A 194 8.31 -10.24 4.89
CA ALA A 194 9.75 -10.31 4.61
C ALA A 194 10.38 -11.57 5.22
N GLU A 195 10.05 -11.86 6.48
CA GLU A 195 10.48 -13.08 7.17
C GLU A 195 9.96 -14.34 6.49
N THR A 196 8.67 -14.38 6.12
CA THR A 196 8.10 -15.54 5.43
C THR A 196 8.86 -15.83 4.14
N ILE A 197 9.12 -14.81 3.32
CA ILE A 197 9.84 -15.01 2.06
C ILE A 197 11.25 -15.52 2.31
N ASN A 198 11.99 -14.93 3.26
CA ASN A 198 13.34 -15.39 3.57
C ASN A 198 13.33 -16.84 4.04
N GLU A 199 12.52 -17.19 5.04
CA GLU A 199 12.49 -18.55 5.59
C GLU A 199 12.04 -19.60 4.57
N VAL A 200 11.09 -19.26 3.68
CA VAL A 200 10.62 -20.20 2.65
C VAL A 200 11.62 -20.30 1.51
N TYR A 201 12.28 -19.20 1.14
CA TYR A 201 13.35 -19.22 0.16
C TYR A 201 14.50 -20.10 0.63
N ASP A 202 14.96 -19.87 1.87
CA ASP A 202 16.06 -20.63 2.44
C ASP A 202 15.72 -22.12 2.54
N LYS A 203 14.47 -22.49 2.87
CA LYS A 203 14.01 -23.89 2.87
C LYS A 203 14.11 -24.60 1.50
N PHE A 204 13.97 -23.87 0.39
CA PHE A 204 13.88 -24.47 -0.96
C PHE A 204 15.14 -24.31 -1.80
N TYR A 205 16.06 -23.43 -1.40
CA TYR A 205 17.25 -23.07 -2.16
C TYR A 205 18.55 -23.16 -1.33
N HIS A 206 18.45 -23.55 -0.06
CA HIS A 206 19.56 -23.94 0.83
C HIS A 206 19.22 -25.25 1.55
#